data_AF-A0A7J7L200-F1
#
_entry.id   AF-A0A7J7L200-F1
#
_cell.length_a   1.000
_cell.length_b   1.000
_cell.length_c   1.000
_cell.angle_alpha   90.00
_cell.angle_beta   90.00
_cell.angle_gamma   90.00
#
_symmetry.space_group_name_H-M   'P 1'
#
loop_
_entity.id
_entity.type
_entity.pdbx_description
1 polymer ?
#
loop_
_entity_poly.entity_id
_entity_poly.type
_entity_poly.pdbx_seq_one_letter_code
_entity_poly.pdbx_strand_id
1 'polypeptide(L)'
;MMRVVLTLVLFFAVTLTVSTTPGKVNLLTLRKLALCNNLTCILVFGDSSVDPGNYNRLLTTFKGNFEPYGKNFFNGCPTGKFCNGRLPTDFIAEAIGFTKIIRGFLDLHLKKENLLHGVSFASAASGYDDLNANLMVCHLSPPWNISHGGFPIVMSI
;
A
#
# COMPACT_ATOMS: atom_id res chain seq x y z
N MET A 1 23.72 31.48 11.20
CA MET A 1 22.30 31.77 10.89
C MET A 1 22.03 31.89 9.40
N MET A 2 22.69 32.81 8.67
CA MET A 2 22.48 33.05 7.23
C MET A 2 22.69 31.84 6.30
N ARG A 3 23.72 31.01 6.57
CA ARG A 3 24.02 29.82 5.75
C ARG A 3 22.91 28.76 5.80
N VAL A 4 22.32 28.52 6.99
CA VAL A 4 21.26 27.51 7.18
C VAL A 4 19.96 27.92 6.49
N VAL A 5 19.62 29.21 6.55
CA VAL A 5 18.44 29.76 5.86
C VAL A 5 18.60 29.64 4.35
N LEU A 6 19.79 29.91 3.81
CA LEU A 6 20.06 29.77 2.37
C LEU A 6 19.95 28.32 1.91
N THR A 7 20.47 27.35 2.68
CA THR A 7 20.34 25.93 2.34
C THR A 7 18.89 25.45 2.38
N LEU A 8 18.10 25.91 3.35
CA LEU A 8 16.66 25.58 3.46
C LEU A 8 15.85 26.20 2.31
N VAL A 9 16.13 27.44 1.93
CA VAL A 9 15.50 28.12 0.80
C VAL A 9 15.84 27.43 -0.51
N LEU A 10 17.10 27.03 -0.70
CA LEU A 10 17.52 26.27 -1.88
C LEU A 10 16.88 24.88 -1.92
N PHE A 11 16.78 24.19 -0.78
CA PHE A 11 16.08 22.90 -0.68
C PHE A 11 14.61 23.04 -1.05
N PHE A 12 13.91 24.06 -0.53
CA PHE A 12 12.51 24.35 -0.89
C PHE A 12 12.35 24.76 -2.37
N ALA A 13 13.29 25.53 -2.93
CA ALA A 13 13.26 25.92 -4.33
C ALA A 13 13.48 24.72 -5.27
N VAL A 14 14.39 23.81 -4.92
CA VAL A 14 14.66 22.58 -5.68
C VAL A 14 13.47 21.63 -5.61
N THR A 15 12.82 21.45 -4.46
CA THR A 15 11.61 20.62 -4.35
C THR A 15 10.41 21.23 -5.08
N LEU A 16 10.30 22.57 -5.12
CA LEU A 16 9.30 23.26 -5.93
C LEU A 16 9.51 23.06 -7.44
N THR A 17 10.76 22.99 -7.93
CA THR A 17 11.02 22.72 -9.36
C THR A 17 10.76 21.28 -9.79
N VAL A 18 10.75 20.32 -8.86
CA VAL A 18 10.41 18.92 -9.14
C VAL A 18 8.88 18.71 -9.18
N SER A 19 8.11 19.63 -8.60
CA SER A 19 6.66 19.60 -8.64
C SER A 19 6.10 20.45 -9.80
N THR A 20 5.37 19.77 -10.68
CA THR A 20 4.35 20.32 -11.60
C THR A 20 4.81 20.87 -12.97
N THR A 21 5.31 20.00 -13.82
CA THR A 21 4.61 19.86 -15.11
C THR A 21 3.57 18.76 -14.94
N PRO A 22 2.25 19.05 -14.91
CA PRO A 22 1.24 18.01 -15.02
C PRO A 22 1.32 17.48 -16.46
N GLY A 23 2.27 16.59 -16.71
CA GLY A 23 2.29 15.76 -17.91
C GLY A 23 0.98 15.00 -17.90
N LYS A 24 0.07 15.36 -18.81
CA LYS A 24 -1.23 14.71 -18.90
C LYS A 24 -0.99 13.25 -19.27
N VAL A 25 -1.07 12.35 -18.29
CA VAL A 25 -0.87 10.92 -18.52
C VAL A 25 -1.96 10.45 -19.49
N ASN A 26 -1.56 10.06 -20.69
CA ASN A 26 -2.50 9.51 -21.66
C ASN A 26 -2.78 8.05 -21.31
N LEU A 27 -3.94 7.81 -20.69
CA LEU A 27 -4.38 6.47 -20.27
C LEU A 27 -4.45 5.47 -21.42
N LEU A 28 -4.79 5.92 -22.64
CA LEU A 28 -4.82 5.02 -23.81
C LEU A 28 -3.41 4.56 -24.19
N THR A 29 -2.43 5.47 -24.16
CA THR A 29 -1.02 5.12 -24.38
C THR A 29 -0.52 4.17 -23.30
N LEU A 30 -0.83 4.44 -22.03
CA LEU A 30 -0.42 3.59 -20.91
C LEU A 30 -1.00 2.18 -21.02
N ARG A 31 -2.29 2.04 -21.36
CA ARG A 31 -2.94 0.74 -21.58
C ARG A 31 -2.34 -0.01 -22.77
N LYS A 32 -2.08 0.70 -23.88
CA LYS A 32 -1.36 0.11 -25.02
C LYS A 32 0.02 -0.41 -24.60
N LEU A 33 0.77 0.36 -23.83
CA LEU A 33 2.08 -0.07 -23.32
C LEU A 33 1.96 -1.29 -22.39
N ALA A 34 1.01 -1.31 -21.48
CA ALA A 34 0.77 -2.46 -20.60
C ALA A 34 0.45 -3.74 -21.41
N LEU A 35 -0.39 -3.62 -22.44
CA LEU A 35 -0.72 -4.72 -23.36
C LEU A 35 0.50 -5.16 -24.18
N CYS A 36 1.25 -4.22 -24.77
CA CYS A 36 2.45 -4.53 -25.57
C CYS A 36 3.55 -5.22 -24.76
N ASN A 37 3.59 -5.01 -23.44
CA ASN A 37 4.56 -5.65 -22.54
C ASN A 37 3.99 -6.89 -21.82
N ASN A 38 2.82 -7.40 -22.24
CA ASN A 38 2.16 -8.55 -21.62
C ASN A 38 2.03 -8.42 -20.09
N LEU A 39 1.71 -7.22 -19.59
CA LEU A 39 1.45 -7.04 -18.17
C LEU A 39 0.14 -7.78 -17.84
N THR A 40 0.22 -8.76 -16.94
CA THR A 40 -0.91 -9.65 -16.60
C THR A 40 -1.55 -9.31 -15.27
N CYS A 41 -0.76 -8.96 -14.24
CA CYS A 41 -1.25 -8.73 -12.88
C CYS A 41 -0.37 -7.73 -12.11
N ILE A 42 -0.92 -7.09 -11.08
CA ILE A 42 -0.18 -6.29 -10.09
C ILE A 42 -0.11 -7.06 -8.78
N LEU A 43 1.10 -7.39 -8.33
CA LEU A 43 1.35 -7.92 -6.99
C LEU A 43 1.91 -6.80 -6.12
N VAL A 44 1.24 -6.50 -5.01
CA VAL A 44 1.63 -5.42 -4.10
C VAL A 44 2.23 -6.00 -2.83
N PHE A 45 3.40 -5.51 -2.46
CA PHE A 45 4.07 -5.78 -1.20
C PHE A 45 4.43 -4.45 -0.55
N GLY A 46 4.44 -4.41 0.78
CA GLY A 46 4.80 -3.20 1.52
C GLY A 46 4.08 -3.09 2.85
N ASP A 47 3.98 -1.85 3.32
CA ASP A 47 3.48 -1.47 4.64
C ASP A 47 2.08 -0.85 4.59
N SER A 48 1.75 -0.05 5.60
CA SER A 48 0.47 0.65 5.73
C SER A 48 0.12 1.56 4.55
N SER A 49 1.13 2.06 3.82
CA SER A 49 0.95 2.95 2.66
C SER A 49 0.28 2.27 1.46
N VAL A 50 0.35 0.93 1.40
CA VAL A 50 -0.18 0.12 0.30
C VAL A 50 -1.01 -1.08 0.78
N ASP A 51 -1.29 -1.18 2.08
CA ASP A 51 -2.15 -2.20 2.67
C ASP A 51 -3.65 -1.87 2.48
N PRO A 52 -4.39 -2.68 1.69
CA PRO A 52 -5.82 -2.48 1.47
C PRO A 52 -6.71 -2.92 2.64
N GLY A 53 -6.14 -3.37 3.76
CA GLY A 53 -6.85 -3.87 4.94
C GLY A 53 -6.53 -5.33 5.30
N ASN A 54 -5.43 -5.89 4.83
CA ASN A 54 -4.92 -7.19 5.28
C ASN A 54 -4.68 -7.18 6.79
N TYR A 55 -4.05 -6.13 7.30
CA TYR A 55 -3.73 -6.02 8.73
C TYR A 55 -4.98 -6.01 9.63
N ASN A 56 -6.11 -5.59 9.07
CA ASN A 56 -7.40 -5.66 9.76
C ASN A 56 -7.88 -7.08 10.05
N ARG A 57 -7.30 -8.09 9.41
CA ARG A 57 -7.62 -9.51 9.60
C ARG A 57 -6.73 -10.23 10.63
N LEU A 58 -5.65 -9.60 11.09
CA LEU A 58 -4.75 -10.17 12.10
C LEU A 58 -5.27 -9.94 13.53
N LEU A 59 -4.79 -10.67 14.53
CA LEU A 59 -5.14 -10.41 15.93
C LEU A 59 -4.29 -9.24 16.47
N THR A 60 -4.81 -8.02 16.37
CA THR A 60 -4.11 -6.79 16.77
C THR A 60 -5.09 -5.68 17.13
N THR A 61 -4.64 -4.71 17.94
CA THR A 61 -5.38 -3.50 18.28
C THR A 61 -5.19 -2.38 17.25
N PHE A 62 -4.13 -2.43 16.44
CA PHE A 62 -3.84 -1.43 15.41
C PHE A 62 -4.63 -1.74 14.13
N LYS A 63 -5.73 -1.04 13.90
CA LYS A 63 -6.66 -1.30 12.79
C LYS A 63 -6.95 -0.04 11.98
N GLY A 64 -7.20 -0.16 10.68
CA GLY A 64 -7.64 0.94 9.82
C GLY A 64 -9.16 0.99 9.59
N ASN A 65 -9.99 0.34 10.43
CA ASN A 65 -11.45 0.27 10.27
C ASN A 65 -12.21 1.17 11.25
N PHE A 66 -11.66 2.36 11.52
CA PHE A 66 -12.31 3.37 12.35
C PHE A 66 -12.25 4.74 11.66
N GLU A 67 -13.13 5.66 12.06
CA GLU A 67 -13.16 7.02 11.52
C GLU A 67 -11.92 7.81 11.98
N PRO A 68 -11.26 8.59 11.10
CA PRO A 68 -11.80 9.18 9.87
C PRO A 68 -11.55 8.36 8.59
N TYR A 69 -10.92 7.17 8.69
CA TYR A 69 -10.55 6.40 7.52
C TYR A 69 -11.76 5.93 6.70
N GLY A 70 -11.56 5.83 5.38
CA GLY A 70 -12.61 5.47 4.43
C GLY A 70 -13.65 6.55 4.11
N LYS A 71 -13.62 7.73 4.74
CA LYS A 71 -14.59 8.82 4.51
C LYS A 71 -14.73 9.24 3.04
N ASN A 72 -13.64 9.20 2.28
CA ASN A 72 -13.58 9.53 0.85
C ASN A 72 -13.57 8.29 -0.06
N PHE A 73 -13.77 7.09 0.51
CA PHE A 73 -13.86 5.86 -0.26
C PHE A 73 -15.27 5.69 -0.85
N PHE A 74 -15.45 4.78 -1.81
CA PHE A 74 -16.68 4.66 -2.62
C PHE A 74 -18.00 4.58 -1.81
N ASN A 75 -17.95 4.01 -0.61
CA ASN A 75 -19.09 3.86 0.30
C ASN A 75 -19.03 4.79 1.53
N GLY A 76 -17.98 5.60 1.67
CA GLY A 76 -17.77 6.49 2.82
C GLY A 76 -17.52 5.76 4.15
N CYS A 77 -17.27 4.45 4.14
CA CYS A 77 -17.10 3.64 5.35
C CYS A 77 -15.64 3.23 5.57
N PRO A 78 -15.20 3.05 6.82
CA PRO A 78 -13.87 2.52 7.13
C PRO A 78 -13.66 1.14 6.48
N THR A 79 -12.54 0.99 5.77
CA THR A 79 -12.26 -0.21 4.96
C THR A 79 -11.19 -1.12 5.56
N GLY A 80 -10.45 -0.66 6.57
CA GLY A 80 -9.20 -1.28 7.03
C GLY A 80 -7.95 -0.65 6.42
N LYS A 81 -8.10 0.25 5.44
CA LYS A 81 -7.00 1.07 4.90
C LYS A 81 -6.60 2.15 5.89
N PHE A 82 -5.31 2.43 5.98
CA PHE A 82 -4.75 3.53 6.78
C PHE A 82 -4.85 4.89 6.05
N CYS A 83 -5.96 5.12 5.35
CA CYS A 83 -6.23 6.36 4.63
C CYS A 83 -7.73 6.60 4.43
N ASN A 84 -8.09 7.83 4.04
CA ASN A 84 -9.49 8.21 3.84
C ASN A 84 -10.08 7.69 2.51
N GLY A 85 -9.24 7.26 1.57
CA GLY A 85 -9.66 7.01 0.20
C GLY A 85 -8.99 5.80 -0.42
N ARG A 86 -8.71 5.91 -1.72
CA ARG A 86 -8.02 4.87 -2.49
C ARG A 86 -6.52 4.94 -2.25
N LEU A 87 -5.87 3.78 -2.33
CA LEU A 87 -4.41 3.70 -2.23
C LEU A 87 -3.76 4.09 -3.57
N PRO A 88 -2.48 4.50 -3.58
CA PRO A 88 -1.74 4.73 -4.82
C PRO A 88 -1.82 3.54 -5.79
N THR A 89 -1.81 2.32 -5.26
CA THR A 89 -1.92 1.07 -6.02
C THR A 89 -3.28 0.91 -6.72
N ASP A 90 -4.36 1.38 -6.10
CA ASP A 90 -5.69 1.40 -6.71
C ASP A 90 -5.71 2.31 -7.96
N PHE A 91 -5.00 3.44 -7.92
CA PHE A 91 -4.92 4.38 -9.06
C PHE A 91 -4.06 3.82 -10.20
N ILE A 92 -2.94 3.17 -9.87
CA ILE A 92 -2.08 2.52 -10.86
C ILE A 92 -2.86 1.41 -11.59
N ALA A 93 -3.54 0.54 -10.84
CA ALA A 93 -4.35 -0.53 -11.42
C ALA A 93 -5.45 -0.01 -12.36
N GLU A 94 -6.13 1.07 -11.98
CA GLU A 94 -7.17 1.66 -12.84
C GLU A 94 -6.56 2.31 -14.10
N ALA A 95 -5.41 2.97 -13.96
CA ALA A 95 -4.73 3.63 -15.05
C ALA A 95 -4.34 2.63 -16.15
N ILE A 96 -3.80 1.45 -15.77
CA ILE A 96 -3.46 0.37 -16.71
C ILE A 96 -4.68 -0.46 -17.16
N GLY A 97 -5.87 -0.20 -16.61
CA GLY A 97 -7.12 -0.82 -17.07
C GLY A 97 -7.50 -2.14 -16.40
N PHE A 98 -6.96 -2.44 -15.22
CA PHE A 98 -7.19 -3.70 -14.50
C PHE A 98 -8.41 -3.63 -13.58
N THR A 99 -8.24 -3.05 -12.40
CA THR A 99 -9.29 -2.94 -11.38
C THR A 99 -9.26 -1.56 -10.76
N LYS A 100 -10.40 -1.10 -10.24
CA LYS A 100 -10.49 0.15 -9.48
C LYS A 100 -9.99 0.00 -8.04
N ILE A 101 -9.95 -1.24 -7.54
CA ILE A 101 -9.54 -1.57 -6.17
C ILE A 101 -8.70 -2.83 -6.21
N ILE A 102 -7.48 -2.77 -5.67
CA ILE A 102 -6.69 -3.96 -5.36
C ILE A 102 -7.14 -4.48 -3.99
N ARG A 103 -7.50 -5.76 -3.96
CA ARG A 103 -7.91 -6.43 -2.71
C ARG A 103 -6.71 -6.98 -1.96
N GLY A 104 -6.85 -7.05 -0.65
CA GLY A 104 -5.91 -7.75 0.20
C GLY A 104 -6.01 -9.26 0.02
N PHE A 105 -4.89 -9.96 0.10
CA PHE A 105 -4.83 -11.41 0.08
C PHE A 105 -5.69 -12.05 1.21
N LEU A 106 -5.81 -11.38 2.36
CA LEU A 106 -6.60 -11.85 3.50
C LEU A 106 -8.08 -11.40 3.46
N ASP A 107 -8.53 -10.76 2.38
CA ASP A 107 -9.93 -10.34 2.24
C ASP A 107 -10.85 -11.56 2.05
N LEU A 108 -11.85 -11.72 2.92
CA LEU A 108 -12.85 -12.80 2.84
C LEU A 108 -13.68 -12.76 1.57
N HIS A 109 -13.74 -11.61 0.89
CA HIS A 109 -14.46 -11.43 -0.36
C HIS A 109 -13.54 -11.50 -1.60
N LEU A 110 -12.27 -11.89 -1.43
CA LEU A 110 -11.34 -12.09 -2.52
C LEU A 110 -11.77 -13.28 -3.37
N LYS A 111 -11.96 -13.05 -4.67
CA LYS A 111 -12.26 -14.10 -5.64
C LYS A 111 -11.06 -14.37 -6.55
N LYS A 112 -11.05 -15.54 -7.19
CA LYS A 112 -9.96 -15.94 -8.11
C LYS A 112 -9.81 -14.96 -9.27
N GLU A 113 -10.89 -14.35 -9.74
CA GLU A 113 -10.85 -13.37 -10.83
C GLU A 113 -10.13 -12.08 -10.41
N ASN A 114 -10.12 -11.75 -9.11
CA ASN A 114 -9.36 -10.60 -8.61
C ASN A 114 -7.85 -10.86 -8.69
N LEU A 115 -7.40 -12.09 -8.46
CA LEU A 115 -5.98 -12.47 -8.53
C LEU A 115 -5.39 -12.28 -9.93
N LEU A 116 -6.23 -12.37 -10.97
CA LEU A 116 -5.82 -12.14 -12.36
C LEU A 116 -5.46 -10.69 -12.64
N HIS A 117 -5.98 -9.74 -11.87
CA HIS A 117 -5.86 -8.31 -12.14
C HIS A 117 -5.17 -7.53 -11.02
N GLY A 118 -5.02 -8.12 -9.84
CA GLY A 118 -4.15 -7.60 -8.81
C GLY A 118 -4.52 -8.05 -7.40
N VAL A 119 -3.50 -8.32 -6.59
CA VAL A 119 -3.64 -8.69 -5.19
C VAL A 119 -2.52 -8.06 -4.35
N SER A 120 -2.86 -7.64 -3.13
CA SER A 120 -1.90 -7.09 -2.18
C SER A 120 -1.62 -8.05 -1.04
N PHE A 121 -0.33 -8.29 -0.81
CA PHE A 121 0.25 -8.98 0.33
C PHE A 121 0.84 -8.00 1.36
N ALA A 122 0.64 -6.69 1.15
CA ALA A 122 1.12 -5.68 2.08
C ALA A 122 0.52 -5.86 3.48
N SER A 123 1.33 -5.56 4.49
CA SER A 123 0.99 -5.67 5.91
C SER A 123 1.36 -4.38 6.60
N ALA A 124 0.39 -3.71 7.23
CA ALA A 124 0.58 -2.36 7.74
C ALA A 124 1.81 -2.12 8.63
N ALA A 125 2.30 -3.18 9.28
CA ALA A 125 3.41 -3.15 10.21
C ALA A 125 4.72 -3.77 9.68
N SER A 126 4.82 -4.02 8.37
CA SER A 126 6.09 -4.40 7.74
C SER A 126 7.10 -3.25 7.90
N GLY A 127 8.30 -3.59 8.39
CA GLY A 127 9.42 -2.67 8.56
C GLY A 127 10.62 -3.10 7.72
N TYR A 128 11.48 -2.13 7.38
CA TYR A 128 12.72 -2.42 6.64
C TYR A 128 13.83 -2.91 7.57
N ASP A 129 14.00 -2.27 8.74
CA ASP A 129 14.99 -2.70 9.71
C ASP A 129 14.47 -3.81 10.63
N ASP A 130 15.39 -4.68 11.04
CA ASP A 130 15.09 -5.85 11.89
C ASP A 130 14.42 -5.48 13.21
N LEU A 131 14.72 -4.31 13.78
CA LEU A 131 14.12 -3.88 15.03
C LEU A 131 12.62 -3.62 14.83
N ASN A 132 12.25 -2.79 13.86
CA ASN A 132 10.85 -2.50 13.56
C ASN A 132 10.10 -3.75 13.09
N ALA A 133 10.72 -4.59 12.25
CA ALA A 133 10.13 -5.85 11.82
C ALA A 133 9.83 -6.79 13.00
N ASN A 134 10.79 -6.97 13.92
CA ASN A 134 10.62 -7.85 15.07
C ASN A 134 9.66 -7.29 16.13
N LEU A 135 9.66 -5.98 16.39
CA LEU A 135 8.74 -5.37 17.35
C LEU A 135 7.27 -5.60 16.94
N MET A 136 7.00 -5.54 15.64
CA MET A 136 5.67 -5.74 15.09
C MET A 136 5.28 -7.23 15.05
N VAL A 137 6.22 -8.14 14.78
CA VAL A 137 6.00 -9.60 14.91
C VAL A 137 5.72 -10.02 16.36
N CYS A 138 6.47 -9.46 17.33
CA CYS A 138 6.34 -9.81 18.75
C CYS A 138 5.01 -9.35 19.35
N HIS A 139 4.43 -8.24 18.88
CA HIS A 139 3.08 -7.80 19.30
C HIS A 139 1.94 -8.63 18.67
N LEU A 140 2.22 -9.39 17.61
CA LEU A 140 1.26 -10.21 16.86
C LEU A 140 1.33 -11.70 17.22
N SER A 141 2.27 -12.12 18.08
CA SER A 141 2.48 -13.52 18.45
C SER A 141 1.87 -13.82 19.83
N PRO A 142 0.94 -14.79 19.96
CA PRO A 142 0.70 -15.44 21.25
C PRO A 142 1.97 -16.21 21.67
N PRO A 143 2.12 -16.65 22.94
CA PRO A 143 3.38 -17.17 23.50
C PRO A 143 3.82 -18.56 22.95
N TRP A 144 3.41 -18.94 21.75
CA TRP A 144 3.80 -20.20 21.13
C TRP A 144 5.10 -20.03 20.34
N ASN A 145 6.11 -20.70 20.88
CA ASN A 145 7.47 -20.87 20.37
C ASN A 145 7.50 -21.17 18.87
N ILE A 146 8.18 -20.32 18.09
CA ILE A 146 8.37 -20.51 16.65
C ILE A 146 9.51 -21.51 16.45
N SER A 147 9.23 -22.80 16.61
CA SER A 147 10.16 -23.90 16.27
C SER A 147 9.81 -24.64 14.97
N HIS A 148 8.72 -24.27 14.29
CA HIS A 148 8.28 -24.95 13.08
C HIS A 148 7.82 -23.98 11.99
N GLY A 149 8.75 -23.56 11.14
CA GLY A 149 8.59 -23.40 9.67
C GLY A 149 7.43 -22.58 9.09
N GLY A 150 6.67 -21.82 9.88
CA GLY A 150 5.62 -20.94 9.37
C GLY A 150 6.22 -19.61 8.92
N PHE A 151 6.16 -19.32 7.63
CA PHE A 151 6.52 -18.01 7.08
C PHE A 151 5.76 -16.90 7.82
N PRO A 152 6.43 -15.98 8.55
CA PRO A 152 5.76 -14.83 9.11
C PRO A 152 5.23 -13.98 7.95
N ILE A 153 3.93 -13.69 7.96
CA ILE A 153 3.26 -12.82 6.96
C ILE A 153 3.76 -11.36 7.08
N VAL A 154 4.60 -11.07 8.07
CA VAL A 154 5.45 -9.88 8.10
C VAL A 154 6.64 -10.16 7.18
N MET A 155 6.46 -9.90 5.89
CA MET A 155 7.57 -9.83 4.95
C MET A 155 8.46 -8.66 5.40
N SER A 156 9.55 -8.95 6.10
CA SER A 156 10.72 -8.06 6.11
C SER A 156 11.28 -8.10 4.69
N ILE A 157 11.38 -6.92 4.07
CA ILE A 157 11.85 -6.75 2.69
C ILE A 157 13.37 -6.89 2.62
#